data_AF-A0A3A4ZIW1-F1
#
_entry.id   AF-A0A3A4ZIW1-F1
#
_cell.length_a   1.000
_cell.length_b   1.000
_cell.length_c   1.000
_cell.angle_alpha   90.00
_cell.angle_beta   90.00
_cell.angle_gamma   90.00
#
_symmetry.space_group_name_H-M   'P 1'
#
loop_
_entity.id
_entity.type
_entity.pdbx_description
1 polymer ?
#
loop_
_entity_poly.entity_id
_entity_poly.type
_entity_poly.pdbx_seq_one_letter_code
_entity_poly.pdbx_strand_id
1 'polypeptide(L)' 'MKWKKFLQQFGGLFAVSYVAAFFLLVTFYSRLKIATVWGDVLIIRPESEIYLPFGMSALFALFITAFFEGYKMTRH' A
#
# COMPACT_ATOMS: atom_id res chain seq x y z
N MET A 1 14.02 9.46 -22.79
CA MET A 1 14.58 8.35 -21.96
C MET A 1 14.44 8.53 -20.45
N LYS A 2 14.41 9.75 -19.89
CA LYS A 2 14.28 9.99 -18.43
C LYS A 2 12.94 9.50 -17.85
N TRP A 3 11.83 9.65 -18.58
CA TRP A 3 10.49 9.21 -18.13
C TRP A 3 10.38 7.69 -17.90
N LYS A 4 11.03 6.88 -18.74
CA LYS A 4 11.05 5.42 -18.58
C LYS A 4 11.78 4.99 -17.31
N LYS A 5 12.91 5.65 -16.99
CA LYS A 5 13.67 5.39 -15.75
C LYS A 5 12.91 5.86 -14.50
N PHE A 6 12.23 6.99 -14.58
CA PHE A 6 11.34 7.47 -13.53
C PHE A 6 10.21 6.47 -13.27
N LEU A 7 9.48 6.05 -14.31
CA LEU A 7 8.38 5.09 -14.16
C LEU A 7 8.86 3.74 -13.62
N GLN A 8 10.04 3.27 -14.01
CA GLN A 8 10.62 2.02 -13.49
C GLN A 8 11.01 2.13 -12.01
N GLN A 9 11.64 3.23 -11.59
CA GLN A 9 12.08 3.39 -10.21
C GLN A 9 10.90 3.64 -9.26
N PHE A 10 10.04 4.61 -9.59
CA PHE A 10 8.88 4.96 -8.77
C PHE A 10 7.79 3.89 -8.83
N GLY A 11 7.50 3.38 -10.04
CA GLY A 11 6.51 2.31 -10.23
C GLY A 11 6.95 0.99 -9.61
N GLY A 12 8.25 0.68 -9.63
CA GLY A 12 8.80 -0.51 -8.97
C GLY A 12 8.64 -0.45 -7.45
N LEU A 13 9.07 0.65 -6.83
CA LEU A 13 8.93 0.83 -5.38
C LEU A 13 7.47 0.84 -4.94
N PHE A 14 6.61 1.54 -5.69
CA PHE A 14 5.18 1.55 -5.47
C PHE A 14 4.57 0.15 -5.55
N ALA A 15 4.86 -0.61 -6.61
CA ALA A 15 4.28 -1.94 -6.79
C ALA A 15 4.71 -2.91 -5.67
N VAL A 16 5.99 -2.90 -5.30
CA VAL A 16 6.50 -3.78 -4.23
C VAL A 16 5.89 -3.41 -2.87
N SER A 17 5.88 -2.12 -2.53
CA SER A 17 5.30 -1.65 -1.27
C SER A 17 3.78 -1.87 -1.20
N TYR A 18 3.08 -1.72 -2.32
CA TYR A 18 1.65 -2.01 -2.44
C TYR A 18 1.34 -3.47 -2.15
N VAL A 19 2.03 -4.41 -2.83
CA VAL A 19 1.80 -5.84 -2.65
C VAL A 19 2.15 -6.28 -1.23
N ALA A 20 3.27 -5.79 -0.68
CA ALA A 20 3.67 -6.09 0.69
C ALA A 20 2.66 -5.56 1.72
N ALA A 21 2.20 -4.31 1.57
CA ALA A 21 1.18 -3.73 2.42
C ALA A 21 -0.13 -4.52 2.32
N PHE A 22 -0.53 -4.94 1.12
CA PHE A 22 -1.74 -5.72 0.91
C PHE A 22 -1.73 -7.03 1.71
N PHE A 23 -0.67 -7.83 1.58
CA PHE A 23 -0.57 -9.09 2.32
C PHE A 23 -0.51 -8.87 3.83
N LEU A 24 0.21 -7.86 4.31
CA LEU A 24 0.26 -7.54 5.72
C LEU A 24 -1.12 -7.15 6.24
N LEU A 25 -1.80 -6.24 5.56
CA LEU A 25 -3.11 -5.75 5.96
C LEU A 25 -4.17 -6.86 5.93
N VAL A 26 -4.21 -7.71 4.89
CA VAL A 26 -5.11 -8.88 4.85
C VAL A 26 -4.83 -9.83 6.02
N THR A 27 -3.57 -10.17 6.26
CA THR A 27 -3.18 -11.17 7.26
C THR A 27 -3.48 -10.71 8.68
N PHE A 28 -3.25 -9.42 8.97
CA PHE A 28 -3.37 -8.89 10.33
C PHE A 28 -4.69 -8.15 10.59
N TYR A 29 -5.58 -8.02 9.60
CA TYR A 29 -6.86 -7.31 9.77
C TYR A 29 -7.71 -7.89 10.90
N SER A 30 -7.85 -9.21 10.97
CA SER A 30 -8.66 -9.88 11.99
C SER A 30 -8.19 -9.56 13.42
N ARG A 31 -6.90 -9.24 13.60
CA ARG A 31 -6.30 -8.90 14.89
C ARG A 31 -6.34 -7.41 15.19
N LEU A 32 -6.04 -6.57 14.20
CA LEU A 32 -5.85 -5.14 14.38
C LEU A 32 -7.09 -4.31 14.09
N LYS A 33 -8.09 -4.87 13.38
CA LYS A 33 -9.33 -4.21 12.96
C LYS A 33 -9.09 -2.79 12.44
N ILE A 34 -8.16 -2.70 11.49
CA ILE A 34 -7.64 -1.44 10.94
C ILE A 34 -8.79 -0.69 10.26
N ALA A 35 -8.78 0.64 10.36
CA ALA A 35 -9.77 1.49 9.71
C ALA A 35 -9.75 1.27 8.19
N THR A 36 -10.92 0.98 7.61
CA THR A 36 -11.09 0.84 6.16
C THR A 36 -11.19 2.22 5.51
N VAL A 37 -10.61 2.37 4.32
CA VAL A 37 -10.68 3.61 3.54
C VAL A 37 -11.42 3.42 2.22
N TRP A 38 -11.66 4.52 1.51
CA TRP A 38 -12.25 4.49 0.18
C TRP A 38 -11.43 3.59 -0.76
N GLY A 39 -12.12 2.66 -1.43
CA GLY A 39 -11.52 1.66 -2.30
C GLY A 39 -11.20 0.33 -1.63
N ASP A 40 -11.22 0.24 -0.30
CA ASP A 40 -11.18 -1.05 0.39
C ASP A 40 -12.50 -1.82 0.22
N VAL A 41 -12.42 -3.15 0.24
CA VAL A 41 -13.60 -4.02 0.26
C VAL A 41 -13.62 -4.77 1.59
N LEU A 42 -14.71 -4.59 2.34
CA LEU A 42 -14.97 -5.32 3.58
C LEU A 42 -16.31 -6.05 3.45
N ILE A 43 -16.27 -7.38 3.56
CA ILE A 43 -17.45 -8.24 3.54
C ILE A 43 -17.61 -8.84 4.93
N ILE A 44 -18.67 -8.43 5.62
CA ILE A 44 -19.01 -8.92 6.96
C ILE A 44 -20.11 -9.97 6.82
N ARG A 45 -19.83 -11.20 7.24
CA ARG A 45 -20.81 -12.28 7.39
C ARG A 45 -20.86 -12.72 8.86
N PRO A 46 -21.96 -13.35 9.31
CA PRO A 46 -22.11 -13.78 10.71
C PRO A 46 -20.96 -14.64 11.24
N GLU A 47 -20.30 -15.39 10.37
CA GLU A 47 -19.23 -16.35 10.72
C GLU A 47 -17.86 -15.97 10.16
N SER A 48 -17.76 -14.95 9.31
CA SER A 48 -16.53 -14.61 8.61
C SER A 48 -16.44 -13.13 8.22
N GLU A 49 -15.27 -12.55 8.38
CA GLU A 49 -14.94 -11.22 7.86
C GLU A 49 -13.87 -11.38 6.76
N ILE A 50 -14.17 -10.89 5.56
CA ILE A 50 -13.22 -10.85 4.44
C ILE A 50 -12.86 -9.40 4.18
N TYR A 51 -11.57 -9.08 4.29
CA TYR A 51 -11.04 -7.75 4.04
C TYR A 51 -10.06 -7.76 2.88
N LEU A 52 -10.26 -6.87 1.92
CA LEU A 52 -9.38 -6.64 0.78
C LEU A 52 -8.92 -5.15 0.81
N PRO A 53 -7.69 -4.87 1.29
CA PRO A 53 -7.18 -3.54 1.58
C PRO A 53 -6.69 -2.78 0.33
N PHE A 54 -7.47 -2.70 -0.75
CA PHE A 54 -6.96 -2.07 -1.98
C PHE A 54 -6.60 -0.60 -1.79
N GLY A 55 -7.42 0.17 -1.08
CA GLY A 55 -7.21 1.58 -0.79
C GLY A 55 -6.11 1.80 0.25
N MET A 56 -6.17 1.09 1.38
CA MET A 56 -5.15 1.21 2.43
C MET A 56 -3.76 0.80 1.93
N SER A 57 -3.66 -0.23 1.09
CA SER A 57 -2.38 -0.64 0.50
C SER A 57 -1.82 0.41 -0.45
N ALA A 58 -2.69 1.09 -1.21
CA ALA A 58 -2.29 2.20 -2.08
C ALA A 58 -1.76 3.38 -1.26
N LEU A 59 -2.43 3.75 -0.17
CA LEU A 59 -1.98 4.82 0.72
C LEU A 59 -0.60 4.50 1.32
N PHE A 60 -0.41 3.28 1.83
CA PHE A 60 0.89 2.85 2.34
C PHE A 60 1.98 2.89 1.27
N ALA A 61 1.68 2.39 0.07
CA ALA A 61 2.63 2.40 -1.05
C ALA A 61 3.02 3.82 -1.48
N LEU A 62 2.04 4.72 -1.57
CA LEU A 62 2.28 6.14 -1.85
C LEU A 62 3.14 6.78 -0.77
N PHE A 63 2.82 6.55 0.51
CA PHE A 63 3.56 7.09 1.63
C PHE A 63 5.02 6.62 1.62
N ILE A 64 5.26 5.31 1.46
CA ILE A 64 6.61 4.74 1.38
C ILE A 64 7.36 5.33 0.20
N THR A 65 6.73 5.40 -0.98
CA THR A 65 7.36 5.94 -2.18
C THR A 65 7.73 7.42 -1.99
N ALA A 66 6.82 8.23 -1.45
CA ALA A 66 7.07 9.65 -1.17
C ALA A 66 8.16 9.84 -0.11
N PHE A 67 8.16 9.04 0.95
CA PHE A 67 9.17 9.09 2.01
C PHE A 67 10.56 8.76 1.48
N PHE A 68 10.71 7.67 0.72
CA PHE A 68 11.99 7.27 0.13
C PHE A 68 12.56 8.35 -0.81
N GLU A 69 11.69 8.97 -1.61
CA GLU A 69 12.11 10.00 -2.56
C GLU A 69 12.45 11.31 -1.85
N GLY A 70 11.67 11.72 -0.86
CA GLY A 70 11.99 12.86 0.00
C GLY A 70 13.29 12.67 0.79
N TYR A 71 13.54 11.45 1.27
CA TYR A 71 14.79 11.09 1.93
C TYR A 71 15.99 11.15 0.97
N LYS A 72 15.82 10.70 -0.27
CA LYS A 72 16.85 10.77 -1.30
C LYS A 72 17.17 12.23 -1.67
N MET A 73 16.16 13.11 -1.70
CA MET A 73 16.37 14.54 -1.97
C MET A 73 17.12 15.27 -0.86
N THR A 74 16.98 14.86 0.41
CA THR A 74 17.64 15.52 1.56
C THR A 74 19.08 15.05 1.80
N ARG A 75 19.53 13.98 1.13
CA ARG A 75 20.92 13.48 1.18
C ARG A 75 21.78 13.88 -0.01
N HIS A 76 21.27 14.74 -0.89
CA HIS A 76 22.01 15.41 -1.96
C HIS A 76 22.22 16.88 -1.62
#